data_AF-A0A9E5G694-F1
#
_entry.id   AF-A0A9E5G694-F1
#
_cell.length_a   1.000
_cell.length_b   1.000
_cell.length_c   1.000
_cell.angle_alpha   90.00
_cell.angle_beta   90.00
_cell.angle_gamma   90.00
#
_symmetry.space_group_name_H-M   'P 1'
#
loop_
_entity.id
_entity.type
_entity.pdbx_description
1 polymer ?
#
loop_
_entity_poly.entity_id
_entity_poly.type
_entity_poly.pdbx_seq_one_letter_code
_entity_poly.pdbx_strand_id
1 'polypeptide(L)'
;MANYPLTKMNKEGTLLRPQHSYYSDEYAQAICDLYLSDEIIKDEKDDTHTRYRLHAKQPHNIEMALAYDLMCPKCNSRLKQIGRTLTAHELGQYACPVCDKR
;
A
#
# COMPACT_ATOMS: atom_id res chain seq x y z
N MET A 1 -11.12 -6.22 3.96
CA MET A 1 -9.90 -5.59 3.47
C MET A 1 -9.39 -6.47 2.34
N ALA A 2 -8.99 -5.87 1.23
CA ALA A 2 -8.38 -6.53 0.09
C ALA A 2 -6.86 -6.36 0.20
N ASN A 3 -6.15 -7.46 0.02
CA ASN A 3 -4.70 -7.47 -0.03
C ASN A 3 -4.22 -7.48 -1.47
N TYR A 4 -3.22 -6.66 -1.73
CA TYR A 4 -2.65 -6.46 -3.03
C TYR A 4 -1.15 -6.78 -2.97
N PRO A 5 -0.74 -8.02 -3.33
CA PRO A 5 0.67 -8.35 -3.44
C PRO A 5 1.38 -7.38 -4.39
N LEU A 6 2.55 -6.91 -3.99
CA LEU A 6 3.33 -5.93 -4.74
C LEU A 6 4.38 -6.62 -5.60
N THR A 7 4.50 -6.16 -6.85
CA THR A 7 5.52 -6.61 -7.79
C THR A 7 6.41 -5.45 -8.20
N LYS A 8 7.72 -5.69 -8.18
CA LYS A 8 8.73 -4.71 -8.64
C LYS A 8 8.62 -4.54 -10.15
N MET A 9 8.46 -3.29 -10.60
CA MET A 9 8.38 -2.95 -12.03
C MET A 9 9.73 -2.52 -12.61
N ASN A 10 10.62 -1.97 -11.80
CA ASN A 10 11.93 -1.49 -12.24
C ASN A 10 13.08 -2.37 -11.72
N LYS A 11 14.24 -2.27 -12.37
CA LYS A 11 15.46 -2.99 -11.96
C LYS A 11 15.96 -2.54 -10.58
N GLU A 12 15.69 -1.29 -10.20
CA GLU A 12 16.03 -0.74 -8.87
C GLU A 12 15.10 -1.26 -7.77
N GLY A 13 13.94 -1.81 -8.11
CA GLY A 13 12.97 -2.34 -7.15
C GLY A 13 12.21 -1.29 -6.33
N THR A 14 12.35 -0.01 -6.66
CA THR A 14 11.67 1.11 -5.97
C THR A 14 10.24 1.33 -6.47
N LEU A 15 9.93 1.01 -7.74
CA LEU A 15 8.60 1.17 -8.30
C LEU A 15 7.81 -0.14 -8.13
N LEU A 16 6.76 -0.10 -7.33
CA LEU A 16 5.95 -1.26 -6.98
C LEU A 16 4.54 -1.14 -7.55
N ARG A 17 4.07 -2.22 -8.16
CA ARG A 17 2.73 -2.34 -8.69
C ARG A 17 1.91 -3.32 -7.86
N PRO A 18 0.75 -2.92 -7.32
CA PRO A 18 -0.17 -3.84 -6.69
C PRO A 18 -0.86 -4.72 -7.73
N GLN A 19 -1.01 -6.00 -7.40
CA GLN A 19 -1.83 -6.95 -8.14
C GLN A 19 -3.10 -7.25 -7.35
N HIS A 20 -4.22 -7.41 -8.05
CA HIS A 20 -5.46 -7.87 -7.42
C HIS A 20 -5.30 -9.34 -7.03
N SER A 21 -5.54 -9.65 -5.76
CA SER A 21 -5.59 -11.02 -5.28
C SER A 21 -6.78 -11.23 -4.34
N TYR A 22 -7.08 -12.49 -4.07
CA TYR A 22 -8.06 -12.91 -3.06
C TYR A 22 -7.36 -13.39 -1.78
N TYR A 23 -6.17 -12.86 -1.48
CA TYR A 23 -5.38 -13.30 -0.33
C TYR A 23 -6.01 -12.81 0.98
N SER A 24 -6.11 -13.71 1.95
CA SER A 24 -6.40 -13.33 3.33
C SER A 24 -5.20 -12.57 3.93
N ASP A 25 -5.44 -11.83 4.99
CA ASP A 25 -4.40 -11.03 5.65
C ASP A 25 -3.25 -11.93 6.14
N GLU A 26 -3.57 -13.10 6.71
CA GLU A 26 -2.58 -14.06 7.22
C GLU A 26 -1.75 -14.65 6.07
N TYR A 27 -2.39 -14.96 4.95
CA TYR A 27 -1.72 -15.52 3.78
C TYR A 27 -0.79 -14.49 3.12
N ALA A 28 -1.27 -13.25 2.96
CA ALA A 28 -0.48 -12.14 2.44
C ALA A 28 0.76 -11.88 3.31
N GLN A 29 0.58 -11.86 4.63
CA GLN A 29 1.68 -11.67 5.57
C GLN A 29 2.72 -12.81 5.53
N ALA A 30 2.28 -14.05 5.35
CA ALA A 30 3.16 -15.21 5.30
C ALA A 30 3.94 -15.32 3.97
N ILE A 31 3.30 -14.99 2.85
CA ILE A 31 3.82 -15.28 1.51
C ILE A 31 4.41 -14.06 0.82
N CYS A 32 3.81 -12.87 0.98
CA CYS A 32 4.22 -11.69 0.24
C CYS A 32 5.35 -10.95 0.96
N ASP A 33 6.45 -10.70 0.24
CA ASP A 33 7.53 -9.86 0.76
C ASP A 33 7.05 -8.43 1.05
N LEU A 34 6.22 -7.91 0.15
CA LEU A 34 5.57 -6.60 0.24
C LEU A 34 4.12 -6.73 -0.28
N TYR A 35 3.16 -6.16 0.45
CA TYR A 35 1.77 -6.08 0.01
C TYR A 35 1.10 -4.80 0.51
N LEU A 36 0.07 -4.35 -0.21
CA LEU A 36 -0.81 -3.27 0.19
C LEU A 36 -2.11 -3.84 0.75
N SER A 37 -2.59 -3.30 1.86
CA SER A 37 -3.93 -3.59 2.40
C SER A 37 -4.80 -2.36 2.20
N ASP A 38 -6.05 -2.50 1.73
CA ASP A 38 -6.98 -1.37 1.72
C ASP A 38 -7.69 -1.15 3.05
N GLU A 39 -7.81 0.11 3.42
CA GLU A 39 -8.53 0.60 4.60
C GLU A 39 -9.55 1.62 4.10
N ILE A 40 -10.83 1.27 4.10
CA ILE A 40 -11.90 2.21 3.74
C ILE A 40 -12.23 3.01 5.00
N ILE A 41 -11.85 4.29 5.01
CA ILE A 41 -12.14 5.23 6.07
C ILE A 41 -13.36 6.03 5.64
N LYS A 42 -14.38 6.11 6.50
CA LYS A 42 -15.51 7.01 6.31
C LYS A 42 -15.21 8.30 7.05
N ASP A 43 -15.26 9.42 6.34
CA ASP A 43 -15.19 10.74 6.96
C ASP A 43 -16.55 11.13 7.57
N GLU A 44 -16.58 12.14 8.44
CA GLU A 44 -17.80 12.67 9.07
C GLU A 44 -18.78 13.27 8.03
N LYS A 45 -18.32 13.50 6.80
CA LYS A 45 -19.12 13.97 5.66
C LYS A 45 -19.73 12.86 4.79
N ASP A 46 -19.67 11.61 5.22
CA ASP A 46 -20.11 10.41 4.46
C ASP A 46 -19.26 10.10 3.22
N ASP A 47 -18.15 10.83 3.01
CA ASP A 47 -17.16 10.52 1.99
C ASP A 47 -16.34 9.28 2.39
N THR A 48 -16.24 8.31 1.45
CA THR A 48 -15.47 7.07 1.65
C THR A 48 -14.07 7.19 1.06
N HIS A 49 -13.10 7.44 1.91
CA HIS A 49 -11.69 7.53 1.53
C HIS A 49 -11.01 6.17 1.60
N THR A 50 -10.54 5.67 0.46
CA THR A 50 -9.71 4.45 0.45
C THR A 50 -8.26 4.82 0.77
N ARG A 51 -7.77 4.38 1.93
CA ARG A 51 -6.36 4.41 2.29
C ARG A 51 -5.74 3.05 2.02
N TYR A 52 -4.43 3.03 1.79
CA TYR A 52 -3.67 1.82 1.54
C TYR A 52 -2.51 1.75 2.53
N ARG A 53 -2.37 0.64 3.25
CA ARG A 53 -1.26 0.40 4.16
C ARG A 53 -0.22 -0.49 3.49
N LEU A 54 1.04 -0.07 3.51
CA LEU A 54 2.14 -0.88 3.02
C LEU A 54 2.66 -1.79 4.13
N HIS A 55 2.64 -3.09 3.89
CA HIS A 55 3.17 -4.11 4.78
C HIS A 55 4.40 -4.78 4.16
N ALA A 56 5.36 -5.10 5.02
CA ALA A 56 6.58 -5.79 4.67
C ALA A 56 6.80 -7.00 5.57
N LYS A 57 7.17 -8.13 4.96
CA LYS A 57 7.52 -9.34 5.69
C LYS A 57 8.82 -9.19 6.47
N GLN A 58 9.81 -8.54 5.88
CA GLN A 58 11.08 -8.26 6.53
C GLN A 58 11.06 -6.88 7.20
N PRO A 59 11.73 -6.72 8.36
CA PRO A 59 11.85 -5.42 9.00
C PRO A 59 12.59 -4.45 8.09
N HIS A 60 11.94 -3.34 7.72
CA HIS A 60 12.54 -2.29 6.90
C HIS A 60 12.88 -1.06 7.75
N ASN A 61 14.00 -0.41 7.40
CA ASN A 61 14.33 0.91 7.92
C ASN A 61 13.41 1.97 7.30
N ILE A 62 13.26 3.10 7.99
CA ILE A 62 12.41 4.22 7.58
C ILE A 62 12.81 4.72 6.18
N GLU A 63 14.10 4.84 5.88
CA GLU A 63 14.57 5.29 4.57
C GLU A 63 14.19 4.33 3.44
N MET A 64 14.26 3.02 3.67
CA MET A 64 13.84 2.02 2.70
C MET A 64 12.32 2.06 2.49
N ALA A 65 11.55 2.29 3.55
CA ALA A 65 10.11 2.42 3.51
C ALA A 65 9.63 3.63 2.67
N LEU A 66 10.41 4.72 2.69
CA LEU A 66 10.14 5.96 1.96
C LEU A 66 10.61 5.92 0.50
N ALA A 67 11.48 4.97 0.14
CA ALA A 67 12.03 4.86 -1.20
C ALA A 67 11.05 4.20 -2.21
N TYR A 68 9.95 3.62 -1.74
CA TYR A 68 9.01 2.91 -2.60
C TYR A 68 7.96 3.83 -3.23
N ASP A 69 7.96 3.88 -4.56
CA ASP A 69 6.88 4.46 -5.35
C ASP A 69 5.79 3.39 -5.57
N LEU A 70 4.61 3.60 -4.98
CA LEU A 70 3.48 2.68 -5.11
C LEU A 70 2.49 3.16 -6.17
N MET A 71 2.01 2.24 -7.00
CA MET A 71 0.92 2.49 -7.95
C MET A 71 -0.44 2.17 -7.30
N CYS A 72 -1.51 2.82 -7.73
CA CYS A 72 -2.86 2.56 -7.27
C CYS A 72 -3.46 1.34 -7.99
N PRO A 73 -4.05 0.36 -7.28
CA PRO A 73 -4.64 -0.83 -7.92
C PRO A 73 -5.90 -0.53 -8.75
N LYS A 74 -6.56 0.62 -8.52
CA LYS A 74 -7.79 1.02 -9.23
C LYS A 74 -7.51 1.85 -10.48
N CYS A 75 -6.68 2.88 -10.39
CA CYS A 75 -6.46 3.84 -11.48
C CYS A 75 -5.04 3.84 -12.05
N ASN A 76 -4.13 3.02 -11.53
CA ASN A 76 -2.69 3.02 -11.88
C ASN A 76 -2.02 4.40 -11.73
N SER A 77 -2.58 5.35 -10.97
CA SER A 77 -1.85 6.57 -10.60
C SER A 77 -0.83 6.27 -9.51
N ARG A 78 0.17 7.14 -9.33
CA ARG A 78 1.04 7.06 -8.14
C ARG A 78 0.23 7.37 -6.89
N LEU A 79 0.43 6.56 -5.85
CA LEU A 79 -0.11 6.81 -4.53
C LEU A 79 0.77 7.84 -3.81
N LYS A 80 0.13 8.71 -3.02
CA LYS A 80 0.82 9.69 -2.20
C LYS A 80 0.90 9.17 -0.77
N GLN A 81 2.10 9.14 -0.20
CA GLN A 81 2.25 8.81 1.21
C GLN A 81 1.66 9.94 2.08
N ILE A 82 0.76 9.56 2.99
CA ILE A 82 0.10 10.46 3.94
C ILE A 82 0.49 10.14 5.39
N GLY A 83 0.84 8.88 5.67
CA GLY A 83 1.15 8.39 7.01
C GLY A 83 2.58 7.91 7.15
N ARG A 84 3.14 8.12 8.34
CA ARG A 84 4.47 7.63 8.72
C ARG A 84 4.46 6.12 8.99
N THR A 85 5.66 5.55 8.99
CA THR A 85 5.91 4.16 9.41
C THR A 85 5.50 3.96 10.87
N LEU A 86 4.64 2.98 11.13
CA LEU A 86 4.19 2.64 12.49
C LEU A 86 5.14 1.62 13.14
N THR A 87 5.53 0.59 12.38
CA THR A 87 6.40 -0.49 12.85
C THR A 87 7.40 -0.87 11.75
N ALA A 88 8.34 -1.79 12.05
CA ALA A 88 9.27 -2.29 11.05
C ALA A 88 8.60 -3.10 9.93
N HIS A 89 7.39 -3.61 10.19
CA HIS A 89 6.56 -4.39 9.26
C HIS A 89 5.43 -3.56 8.64
N GLU A 90 4.96 -2.53 9.34
CA GLU A 90 3.95 -1.59 8.85
C GLU A 90 4.61 -0.27 8.48
N LEU A 91 4.82 -0.13 7.18
CA LEU A 91 5.53 0.99 6.58
C LEU A 91 4.56 2.19 6.46
N GLY A 92 4.54 2.85 5.31
CA GLY A 92 3.71 4.04 5.11
C GLY A 92 2.21 3.75 4.94
N GLN A 93 1.39 4.74 5.30
CA GLN A 93 0.02 4.84 4.81
C GLN A 93 -0.01 5.70 3.55
N TYR A 94 -0.74 5.24 2.56
CA TYR A 94 -0.81 5.82 1.24
C TYR A 94 -2.25 6.15 0.87
N ALA A 95 -2.42 7.22 0.12
CA ALA A 95 -3.71 7.67 -0.41
C ALA A 95 -3.60 7.87 -1.92
N CYS A 96 -4.64 7.49 -2.65
CA CYS A 96 -4.69 7.76 -4.07
C CYS A 96 -5.33 9.13 -4.31
N PRO A 97 -4.59 10.17 -4.74
CA PRO A 97 -5.16 11.51 -4.94
C PRO A 97 -6.20 11.58 -6.07
N VAL A 98 -6.29 10.55 -6.92
CA VAL A 98 -7.27 10.46 -8.01
C VAL A 98 -8.56 9.80 -7.52
N CYS A 99 -8.45 8.70 -6.77
CA CYS A 99 -9.62 8.03 -6.19
C CYS A 99 -10.21 8.80 -5.01
N ASP A 100 -9.41 9.59 -4.29
CA ASP A 100 -9.89 10.42 -3.16
C ASP A 100 -10.70 11.65 -3.60
N LYS A 101 -10.59 12.04 -4.88
CA LYS A 101 -11.26 13.22 -5.46
C LYS A 101 -12.52 12.87 -6.25
N ARG A 102 -12.86 11.59 -6.36
CA ARG A 102 -13.86 11.06 -7.28
C ARG A 102 -15.04 10.51 -6.52
#